data_AF-A0A2I0QUE2-F1
#
_entry.id   AF-A0A2I0QUE2-F1
#
_cell.length_a   1.000
_cell.length_b   1.000
_cell.length_c   1.000
_cell.angle_alpha   90.00
_cell.angle_beta   90.00
_cell.angle_gamma   90.00
#
_symmetry.space_group_name_H-M   'P 1'
#
loop_
_entity.id
_entity.type
_entity.pdbx_description
1 polymer ?
#
loop_
_entity_poly.entity_id
_entity_poly.type
_entity_poly.pdbx_seq_one_letter_code
_entity_poly.pdbx_strand_id
1 'polypeptide(L)'
;MSTKEVTFKNSRIIQTSLMLFFIGLIGGYLPEENFTIIFLNFGIAFICTILFFYIWKRYRYESKRYFSLFSYVMIIGISIFFIIPILRTTYSHFAFWIVLLLISIMILLPHLYHEHIFKVVHKPYKYKLGKAFTIGLFLIFTFGGGVYMAILTSESVSGLIASIATFLISTLLLFLAPILLVKPDKVEELKAR
;
A
#
# COMPACT_ATOMS: atom_id res chain seq x y z
N MET A 1 27.18 -2.69 12.04
CA MET A 1 25.93 -3.09 12.75
C MET A 1 25.77 -4.59 12.64
N SER A 2 25.54 -5.33 13.75
CA SER A 2 25.45 -6.79 13.71
C SER A 2 24.26 -7.26 12.87
N THR A 3 24.55 -7.82 11.71
CA THR A 3 23.58 -8.48 10.83
C THR A 3 23.17 -9.81 11.45
N LYS A 4 22.08 -9.79 12.23
CA LYS A 4 21.46 -11.04 12.68
C LYS A 4 20.83 -11.74 11.48
N GLU A 5 21.17 -13.02 11.32
CA GLU A 5 20.55 -13.89 10.32
C GLU A 5 19.06 -14.10 10.62
N VAL A 6 18.23 -14.03 9.58
CA VAL A 6 16.79 -14.28 9.66
C VAL A 6 16.52 -15.76 9.36
N THR A 7 16.31 -16.54 10.42
CA THR A 7 15.86 -17.93 10.31
C THR A 7 14.45 -17.99 9.71
N PHE A 8 14.09 -19.13 9.10
CA PHE A 8 12.78 -19.30 8.46
C PHE A 8 11.62 -19.05 9.43
N LYS A 9 11.73 -19.52 10.68
CA LYS A 9 10.72 -19.28 11.73
C LYS A 9 10.51 -17.77 12.01
N ASN A 10 11.57 -16.99 11.94
CA ASN A 10 11.54 -15.54 12.18
C ASN A 10 11.26 -14.72 10.91
N SER A 11 11.17 -15.36 9.74
CA SER A 11 10.92 -14.70 8.45
C SER A 11 9.50 -14.15 8.32
N ARG A 12 8.54 -14.72 9.06
CA ARG A 12 7.10 -14.40 9.02
C ARG A 12 6.40 -14.62 7.66
N ILE A 13 7.06 -15.28 6.70
CA ILE A 13 6.54 -15.49 5.34
C ILE A 13 5.15 -16.13 5.38
N ILE A 14 4.99 -17.26 6.07
CA ILE A 14 3.71 -17.99 6.14
C ILE A 14 2.60 -17.12 6.73
N GLN A 15 2.87 -16.45 7.86
CA GLN A 15 1.88 -15.60 8.54
C GLN A 15 1.43 -14.44 7.64
N THR A 16 2.37 -13.76 6.98
CA THR A 16 2.04 -12.63 6.10
C THR A 16 1.37 -13.08 4.81
N SER A 17 1.77 -14.22 4.24
CA SER A 17 1.09 -14.81 3.10
C SER A 17 -0.37 -15.11 3.42
N LEU A 18 -0.66 -15.79 4.54
CA LEU A 18 -2.02 -16.06 4.99
C LEU A 18 -2.82 -14.77 5.19
N MET A 19 -2.21 -13.74 5.77
CA MET A 19 -2.82 -12.43 5.92
C MET A 19 -3.18 -11.81 4.57
N LEU A 20 -2.29 -11.88 3.56
CA LEU A 20 -2.58 -11.38 2.21
C LEU A 20 -3.72 -12.14 1.54
N PHE A 21 -3.80 -13.46 1.70
CA PHE A 21 -4.94 -14.24 1.22
C PHE A 21 -6.24 -13.78 1.89
N PHE A 22 -6.23 -13.56 3.21
CA PHE A 22 -7.41 -13.10 3.93
C PHE A 22 -7.85 -11.68 3.53
N ILE A 23 -6.91 -10.74 3.39
CA ILE A 23 -7.21 -9.39 2.91
C ILE A 23 -7.70 -9.42 1.46
N GLY A 24 -7.07 -10.24 0.61
CA GLY A 24 -7.48 -10.45 -0.78
C GLY A 24 -8.89 -11.03 -0.90
N LEU A 25 -9.27 -11.93 0.01
CA LEU A 25 -10.64 -12.44 0.14
C LEU A 25 -11.60 -11.28 0.42
N ILE A 26 -11.35 -10.49 1.48
CA ILE A 26 -12.20 -9.34 1.85
C ILE A 26 -12.31 -8.34 0.70
N GLY A 27 -11.19 -8.00 0.05
CA GLY A 27 -11.16 -7.10 -1.09
C GLY A 27 -11.98 -7.61 -2.29
N GLY A 28 -12.13 -8.93 -2.44
CA GLY A 28 -12.97 -9.53 -3.48
C GLY A 28 -14.47 -9.51 -3.21
N TYR A 29 -14.87 -9.24 -1.97
CA TYR A 29 -16.28 -9.01 -1.60
C TYR A 29 -16.70 -7.54 -1.75
N LEU A 30 -15.76 -6.63 -2.01
CA LEU A 30 -16.02 -5.19 -2.13
C LEU A 30 -16.10 -4.74 -3.61
N PRO A 31 -17.13 -3.96 -4.01
CA PRO A 31 -18.34 -3.61 -3.27
C PRO A 31 -19.40 -4.74 -3.21
N GLU A 32 -19.34 -5.67 -4.16
CA GLU A 32 -20.22 -6.84 -4.24
C GLU A 32 -19.37 -8.08 -4.46
N GLU A 33 -19.86 -9.26 -4.10
CA GLU A 33 -19.12 -10.51 -4.30
C GLU A 33 -18.81 -10.76 -5.79
N ASN A 34 -17.56 -11.14 -6.05
CA ASN A 34 -17.15 -11.57 -7.39
C ASN A 34 -16.02 -12.59 -7.30
N PHE A 35 -16.33 -13.84 -7.65
CA PHE A 35 -15.38 -14.95 -7.61
C PHE A 35 -14.15 -14.71 -8.50
N THR A 36 -14.31 -14.08 -9.66
CA THR A 36 -13.19 -13.75 -10.54
C THR A 36 -12.19 -12.82 -9.86
N ILE A 37 -12.68 -11.84 -9.10
CA ILE A 37 -11.82 -10.91 -8.35
C ILE A 37 -11.13 -11.64 -7.19
N ILE A 38 -11.83 -12.51 -6.48
CA ILE A 38 -11.23 -13.32 -5.42
C ILE A 38 -10.08 -14.18 -5.97
N PHE A 39 -10.28 -14.85 -7.11
CA PHE A 39 -9.22 -15.62 -7.77
C PHE A 39 -8.04 -14.75 -8.20
N LEU A 40 -8.31 -13.56 -8.75
CA LEU A 40 -7.26 -12.60 -9.11
C LEU A 40 -6.46 -12.15 -7.87
N ASN A 41 -7.14 -11.86 -6.76
CA ASN A 41 -6.50 -11.47 -5.50
C ASN A 41 -5.65 -12.61 -4.93
N PHE A 42 -6.12 -13.85 -5.01
CA PHE A 42 -5.34 -15.03 -4.63
C PHE A 42 -4.11 -15.23 -5.52
N GLY A 43 -4.24 -14.98 -6.82
CA GLY A 43 -3.10 -14.99 -7.75
C GLY A 43 -2.03 -13.96 -7.35
N ILE A 44 -2.43 -12.74 -7.02
CA ILE A 44 -1.51 -11.70 -6.54
C ILE A 44 -0.89 -12.09 -5.18
N ALA A 45 -1.67 -12.59 -4.23
CA ALA A 45 -1.16 -13.05 -2.93
C ALA A 45 -0.14 -14.19 -3.09
N PHE A 46 -0.36 -15.08 -4.06
CA PHE A 46 0.57 -16.13 -4.42
C PHE A 46 1.87 -15.57 -5.00
N ILE A 47 1.79 -14.60 -5.92
CA ILE A 47 2.98 -13.90 -6.45
C ILE A 47 3.76 -13.21 -5.32
N CYS A 48 3.07 -12.49 -4.42
CA CYS A 48 3.69 -11.87 -3.24
C CYS A 48 4.40 -12.91 -2.36
N THR A 49 3.80 -14.09 -2.18
CA THR A 49 4.39 -15.20 -1.42
C THR A 49 5.70 -15.70 -2.07
N ILE A 50 5.70 -15.89 -3.39
CA ILE A 50 6.92 -16.24 -4.13
C ILE A 50 8.01 -15.17 -3.94
N LEU A 51 7.63 -13.89 -4.04
CA LEU A 51 8.56 -12.77 -3.82
C LEU A 51 9.10 -12.76 -2.38
N PHE A 52 8.28 -13.06 -1.37
CA PHE A 52 8.75 -13.17 0.02
C PHE A 52 9.81 -14.28 0.18
N PHE A 53 9.59 -15.44 -0.41
CA PHE A 53 10.57 -16.52 -0.44
C PHE A 53 11.87 -16.11 -1.16
N TYR A 54 11.74 -15.44 -2.31
CA TYR A 54 12.90 -14.93 -3.04
C TYR A 54 13.71 -13.90 -2.22
N ILE A 55 13.03 -12.92 -1.61
CA ILE A 55 13.65 -11.90 -0.76
C ILE A 55 14.34 -12.55 0.45
N TRP A 56 13.70 -13.53 1.09
CA TRP A 56 14.31 -14.27 2.20
C TRP A 56 15.57 -14.99 1.76
N LYS A 57 15.52 -15.75 0.66
CA LYS A 57 16.68 -16.48 0.15
C LYS A 57 17.84 -15.55 -0.19
N ARG A 58 17.55 -14.36 -0.73
CA ARG A 58 18.57 -13.38 -1.15
C ARG A 58 19.14 -12.55 0.00
N TYR A 59 18.31 -12.17 0.98
CA TYR A 59 18.65 -11.18 2.02
C TYR A 59 18.59 -11.73 3.46
N ARG A 60 18.57 -13.06 3.66
CA ARG A 60 18.53 -13.68 5.01
C ARG A 60 19.60 -13.16 5.97
N TYR A 61 20.77 -12.77 5.46
CA TYR A 61 21.87 -12.25 6.28
C TYR A 61 21.77 -10.74 6.54
N GLU A 62 20.91 -10.01 5.82
CA GLU A 62 20.71 -8.57 5.98
C GLU A 62 19.33 -8.27 6.57
N SER A 63 19.11 -8.59 7.84
CA SER A 63 17.78 -8.52 8.48
C SER A 63 17.03 -7.20 8.26
N LYS A 64 17.70 -6.05 8.36
CA LYS A 64 17.07 -4.74 8.09
C LYS A 64 16.58 -4.61 6.64
N ARG A 65 17.41 -5.00 5.66
CA ARG A 65 17.07 -4.94 4.24
C ARG A 65 15.97 -5.94 3.90
N TYR A 66 16.06 -7.14 4.47
CA TYR A 66 15.03 -8.17 4.38
C TYR A 66 13.65 -7.64 4.81
N PHE A 67 13.52 -7.14 6.05
CA PHE A 67 12.23 -6.67 6.55
C PHE A 67 11.70 -5.44 5.80
N SER A 68 12.58 -4.57 5.32
CA SER A 68 12.18 -3.41 4.50
C SER A 68 11.57 -3.84 3.17
N LEU A 69 12.25 -4.72 2.42
CA LEU A 69 11.76 -5.24 1.15
C LEU A 69 10.53 -6.14 1.32
N PHE A 70 10.49 -6.93 2.38
CA PHE A 70 9.34 -7.75 2.73
C PHE A 70 8.10 -6.89 2.99
N SER A 71 8.24 -5.85 3.80
CA SER A 71 7.15 -4.90 4.08
C SER A 71 6.74 -4.12 2.83
N TYR A 72 7.69 -3.78 1.96
CA TYR A 72 7.41 -3.15 0.66
C TYR A 72 6.47 -4.02 -0.19
N VAL A 73 6.82 -5.29 -0.41
CA VAL A 73 5.98 -6.21 -1.21
C VAL A 73 4.61 -6.40 -0.58
N MET A 74 4.54 -6.49 0.75
CA MET A 74 3.27 -6.59 1.49
C MET A 74 2.39 -5.36 1.26
N ILE A 75 2.93 -4.15 1.40
CA ILE A 75 2.18 -2.90 1.22
C ILE A 75 1.68 -2.77 -0.22
N ILE A 76 2.52 -3.10 -1.21
CA ILE A 76 2.10 -3.12 -2.62
C ILE A 76 0.96 -4.11 -2.85
N GLY A 77 1.05 -5.33 -2.31
CA GLY A 77 -0.01 -6.34 -2.43
C GLY A 77 -1.35 -5.86 -1.86
N ILE A 78 -1.34 -5.33 -0.63
CA ILE A 78 -2.54 -4.76 0.02
C ILE A 78 -3.11 -3.60 -0.79
N SER A 79 -2.25 -2.71 -1.29
CA SER A 79 -2.67 -1.57 -2.10
C SER A 79 -3.43 -2.01 -3.36
N ILE A 80 -2.91 -3.03 -4.06
CA ILE A 80 -3.56 -3.55 -5.26
C ILE A 80 -4.96 -4.09 -4.93
N PHE A 81 -5.10 -4.85 -3.84
CA PHE A 81 -6.42 -5.34 -3.39
C PHE A 81 -7.42 -4.21 -3.13
N PHE A 82 -6.94 -3.07 -2.63
CA PHE A 82 -7.78 -1.93 -2.26
C PHE A 82 -8.09 -0.97 -3.43
N ILE A 83 -7.33 -1.04 -4.51
CA ILE A 83 -7.59 -0.34 -5.77
C ILE A 83 -8.70 -1.01 -6.59
N ILE A 84 -8.79 -2.34 -6.55
CA ILE A 84 -9.72 -3.09 -7.40
C ILE A 84 -11.19 -2.64 -7.26
N PRO A 85 -11.73 -2.39 -6.03
CA PRO A 85 -13.10 -1.93 -5.86
C PRO A 85 -13.42 -0.66 -6.66
N ILE A 86 -12.56 0.37 -6.61
CA ILE A 86 -12.82 1.63 -7.32
C ILE A 86 -12.74 1.48 -8.85
N LEU A 87 -11.82 0.63 -9.33
CA LEU A 87 -11.69 0.32 -10.76
C LEU A 87 -12.93 -0.40 -11.27
N ARG A 88 -13.51 -1.28 -10.45
CA ARG A 88 -14.76 -1.97 -10.78
C ARG A 88 -15.95 -1.01 -10.79
N THR A 89 -16.12 -0.18 -9.77
CA THR A 89 -17.26 0.76 -9.70
C THR A 89 -17.25 1.81 -10.80
N THR A 90 -16.06 2.16 -11.30
CA THR A 90 -15.91 3.16 -12.36
C THR A 90 -15.81 2.55 -13.75
N TYR A 91 -15.78 1.21 -13.86
CA TYR A 91 -15.68 0.50 -15.13
C TYR A 91 -16.78 0.96 -16.10
N SER A 92 -16.43 1.10 -17.38
CA SER A 92 -17.31 1.64 -18.44
C SER A 92 -17.60 3.15 -18.38
N HIS A 93 -17.11 3.89 -17.38
CA HIS A 93 -17.23 5.35 -17.33
C HIS A 93 -15.90 6.06 -17.64
N PHE A 94 -15.96 7.33 -18.08
CA PHE A 94 -14.77 8.16 -18.27
C PHE A 94 -13.92 8.28 -16.99
N ALA A 95 -14.57 8.24 -15.82
CA ALA A 95 -13.90 8.23 -14.52
C ALA A 95 -12.89 7.09 -14.35
N PHE A 96 -13.08 5.94 -15.00
CA PHE A 96 -12.13 4.82 -14.99
C PHE A 96 -10.73 5.25 -15.46
N TRP A 97 -10.67 5.98 -16.59
CA TRP A 97 -9.40 6.42 -17.18
C TRP A 97 -8.69 7.44 -16.29
N ILE A 98 -9.45 8.32 -15.63
CA ILE A 98 -8.91 9.26 -14.64
C ILE A 98 -8.31 8.51 -13.45
N VAL A 99 -9.04 7.53 -12.91
CA VAL A 99 -8.55 6.70 -11.78
C VAL A 99 -7.31 5.91 -12.18
N LEU A 100 -7.29 5.33 -13.38
CA LEU A 100 -6.14 4.61 -13.92
C LEU A 100 -4.90 5.51 -14.06
N LEU A 101 -5.08 6.73 -14.58
CA LEU A 101 -4.03 7.73 -14.69
C LEU A 101 -3.51 8.11 -13.30
N LEU A 102 -4.39 8.34 -12.33
CA LEU A 102 -4.02 8.69 -10.96
C LEU A 102 -3.22 7.58 -10.30
N ILE A 103 -3.65 6.31 -10.41
CA ILE A 103 -2.90 5.15 -9.90
C ILE A 103 -1.52 5.07 -10.57
N SER A 104 -1.44 5.26 -11.88
CA SER A 104 -0.17 5.22 -12.62
C SER A 104 0.80 6.28 -12.11
N ILE A 105 0.32 7.50 -11.88
CA ILE A 105 1.12 8.59 -11.31
C ILE A 105 1.55 8.26 -9.87
N MET A 106 0.64 7.70 -9.06
CA MET A 106 0.90 7.33 -7.65
C MET A 106 1.82 6.13 -7.49
N ILE A 107 2.00 5.32 -8.53
CA ILE A 107 3.03 4.29 -8.58
C ILE A 107 4.35 4.91 -9.10
N LEU A 108 4.32 5.65 -10.20
CA LEU A 108 5.55 6.11 -10.85
C LEU A 108 6.29 7.20 -10.06
N LEU A 109 5.60 8.26 -9.65
CA LEU A 109 6.25 9.39 -8.97
C LEU A 109 6.93 8.95 -7.66
N PRO A 110 6.28 8.19 -6.78
CA PRO A 110 6.90 7.82 -5.52
C PRO A 110 8.12 6.91 -5.68
N HIS A 111 8.15 6.06 -6.70
CA HIS A 111 9.30 5.23 -7.02
C HIS A 111 10.47 6.04 -7.58
N LEU A 112 10.21 7.01 -8.46
CA LEU A 112 11.25 7.88 -9.02
C LEU A 112 11.88 8.78 -7.95
N TYR A 113 11.08 9.28 -7.01
CA TYR A 113 11.51 10.25 -5.98
C TYR A 113 11.59 9.65 -4.57
N HIS A 114 11.78 8.33 -4.44
CA HIS A 114 11.72 7.62 -3.16
C HIS A 114 12.62 8.19 -2.06
N GLU A 115 13.84 8.65 -2.38
CA GLU A 115 14.73 9.30 -1.41
C GLU A 115 14.24 10.69 -0.96
N HIS A 116 13.60 11.45 -1.86
CA HIS A 116 13.02 12.74 -1.51
C HIS A 116 11.78 12.56 -0.64
N ILE A 117 10.93 11.59 -0.95
CA ILE A 117 9.77 11.22 -0.14
C ILE A 117 10.20 10.77 1.25
N PHE A 118 11.28 9.98 1.36
CA PHE A 118 11.84 9.62 2.66
C PHE A 118 12.18 10.87 3.50
N LYS A 119 12.88 11.86 2.92
CA LYS A 119 13.21 13.12 3.62
C LYS A 119 11.96 13.89 4.03
N VAL A 120 10.98 13.96 3.14
CA VAL A 120 9.71 14.67 3.37
C VAL A 120 8.92 14.00 4.50
N VAL A 121 8.82 12.68 4.52
CA VAL A 121 8.10 11.95 5.59
C VAL A 121 8.88 11.96 6.91
N HIS A 122 10.21 11.92 6.86
CA HIS A 122 11.03 11.93 8.08
C HIS A 122 11.12 13.33 8.72
N LYS A 123 11.11 14.41 7.93
CA LYS A 123 11.14 15.80 8.39
C LYS A 123 10.01 16.62 7.75
N PRO A 124 8.73 16.31 8.04
CA PRO A 124 7.58 16.89 7.33
C PRO A 124 7.47 18.40 7.50
N TYR A 125 7.89 18.94 8.65
CA TYR A 125 7.85 20.38 8.92
C TYR A 125 8.96 21.19 8.23
N LYS A 126 10.03 20.54 7.74
CA LYS A 126 11.16 21.19 7.06
C LYS A 126 10.84 21.48 5.59
N TYR A 127 9.94 20.70 4.97
CA TYR A 127 9.64 20.78 3.54
C TYR A 127 8.20 21.24 3.29
N LYS A 128 7.99 22.20 2.36
CA LYS A 128 6.66 22.70 1.99
C LYS A 128 5.72 21.58 1.52
N LEU A 129 6.25 20.63 0.74
CA LEU A 129 5.55 19.41 0.31
C LEU A 129 5.15 18.51 1.49
N GLY A 130 5.97 18.41 2.53
CA GLY A 130 5.66 17.62 3.72
C GLY A 130 4.52 18.20 4.55
N LYS A 131 4.49 19.53 4.70
CA LYS A 131 3.36 20.22 5.32
C LYS A 131 2.08 20.04 4.51
N ALA A 132 2.13 20.26 3.19
CA ALA A 132 0.99 20.08 2.31
C ALA A 132 0.46 18.63 2.33
N PHE A 133 1.35 17.64 2.31
CA PHE A 133 0.99 16.22 2.40
C PHE A 133 0.34 15.88 3.74
N THR A 134 0.89 16.38 4.86
CA THR A 134 0.35 16.12 6.21
C THR A 134 -1.03 16.75 6.38
N ILE A 135 -1.22 17.98 5.89
CA ILE A 135 -2.52 18.67 5.89
C ILE A 135 -3.51 17.94 4.98
N GLY A 136 -3.09 17.52 3.80
CA GLY A 136 -3.91 16.76 2.86
C GLY A 136 -4.36 15.41 3.45
N LEU A 137 -3.47 14.69 4.12
CA LEU A 137 -3.79 13.47 4.86
C LEU A 137 -4.83 13.75 5.94
N PHE A 138 -4.60 14.76 6.77
CA PHE A 138 -5.53 15.13 7.82
C PHE A 138 -6.92 15.45 7.27
N LEU A 139 -7.00 16.22 6.18
CA LEU A 139 -8.24 16.55 5.50
C LEU A 139 -8.92 15.31 4.89
N ILE A 140 -8.17 14.42 4.23
CA ILE A 140 -8.72 13.18 3.65
C ILE A 140 -9.31 12.29 4.76
N PHE A 141 -8.62 12.14 5.88
CA PHE A 141 -9.11 11.32 7.00
C PHE A 141 -10.29 11.97 7.73
N THR A 142 -10.27 13.28 7.97
CA THR A 142 -11.38 13.98 8.65
C THR A 142 -12.61 14.09 7.76
N PHE A 143 -12.44 14.48 6.50
CA PHE A 143 -13.55 14.61 5.56
C PHE A 143 -14.07 13.25 5.11
N GLY A 144 -13.17 12.30 4.80
CA GLY A 144 -13.53 10.92 4.48
C GLY A 144 -14.21 10.21 5.65
N GLY A 145 -13.76 10.43 6.88
CA GLY A 145 -14.40 9.92 8.09
C GLY A 145 -15.78 10.53 8.36
N GLY A 146 -15.95 11.83 8.13
CA GLY A 146 -17.24 12.51 8.25
C GLY A 146 -18.26 12.04 7.20
N VAL A 147 -17.81 11.87 5.96
CA VAL A 147 -18.61 11.28 4.88
C VAL A 147 -19.02 9.86 5.27
N TYR A 148 -18.08 9.01 5.69
CA TYR A 148 -18.36 7.64 6.15
C TYR A 148 -19.44 7.55 7.24
N MET A 149 -19.41 8.45 8.25
CA MET A 149 -20.43 8.49 9.31
C MET A 149 -21.82 8.91 8.79
N ALA A 150 -21.88 9.84 7.84
CA ALA A 150 -23.14 10.29 7.22
C ALA A 150 -23.79 9.21 6.32
N ILE A 151 -23.04 8.16 5.99
CA ILE A 151 -23.45 7.09 5.07
C ILE A 151 -23.92 5.84 5.81
N LEU A 152 -23.36 5.56 6.98
CA LEU A 152 -23.89 4.53 7.89
C LEU A 152 -25.37 4.77 8.23
N THR A 153 -25.83 6.00 8.04
CA THR A 153 -27.22 6.42 8.23
C THR A 153 -28.06 6.42 6.93
N SER A 154 -27.52 6.02 5.77
CA SER A 154 -28.22 6.02 4.47
C SER A 154 -28.23 4.65 3.79
N GLU A 155 -29.41 4.15 3.38
CA GLU A 155 -29.62 2.74 2.98
C GLU A 155 -29.18 2.36 1.54
N SER A 156 -28.72 3.29 0.68
CA SER A 156 -28.61 3.01 -0.77
C SER A 156 -27.29 3.33 -1.49
N VAL A 157 -26.20 3.68 -0.78
CA VAL A 157 -24.92 4.09 -1.44
C VAL A 157 -23.66 3.34 -0.93
N SER A 158 -23.81 2.33 -0.07
CA SER A 158 -22.70 1.73 0.70
C SER A 158 -21.48 1.25 -0.12
N GLY A 159 -21.69 0.62 -1.28
CA GLY A 159 -20.61 0.02 -2.10
C GLY A 159 -19.65 1.02 -2.75
N LEU A 160 -20.16 2.14 -3.27
CA LEU A 160 -19.33 3.19 -3.89
C LEU A 160 -18.40 3.83 -2.86
N ILE A 161 -18.92 4.08 -1.65
CA ILE A 161 -18.16 4.71 -0.57
C ILE A 161 -17.08 3.78 -0.06
N ALA A 162 -17.38 2.50 0.14
CA ALA A 162 -16.37 1.53 0.53
C ALA A 162 -15.23 1.50 -0.51
N SER A 163 -15.57 1.57 -1.80
CA SER A 163 -14.60 1.62 -2.89
C SER A 163 -13.74 2.89 -2.88
N ILE A 164 -14.32 4.05 -2.58
CA ILE A 164 -13.57 5.32 -2.42
C ILE A 164 -12.67 5.25 -1.19
N ALA A 165 -13.15 4.73 -0.07
CA ALA A 165 -12.38 4.62 1.16
C ALA A 165 -11.17 3.69 0.99
N THR A 166 -11.35 2.50 0.41
CA THR A 166 -10.24 1.59 0.13
C THR A 166 -9.26 2.20 -0.87
N PHE A 167 -9.75 2.93 -1.87
CA PHE A 167 -8.88 3.64 -2.81
C PHE A 167 -7.99 4.68 -2.13
N LEU A 168 -8.54 5.50 -1.24
CA LEU A 168 -7.76 6.50 -0.48
C LEU A 168 -6.69 5.83 0.38
N ILE A 169 -7.03 4.73 1.06
CA ILE A 169 -6.07 3.94 1.84
C ILE A 169 -4.98 3.38 0.91
N SER A 170 -5.34 2.80 -0.22
CA SER A 170 -4.36 2.29 -1.20
C SER A 170 -3.42 3.39 -1.68
N THR A 171 -3.95 4.58 -1.95
CA THR A 171 -3.16 5.70 -2.47
C THR A 171 -2.12 6.14 -1.46
N LEU A 172 -2.50 6.20 -0.17
CA LEU A 172 -1.57 6.44 0.93
C LEU A 172 -0.48 5.37 0.99
N LEU A 173 -0.88 4.10 0.91
CA LEU A 173 0.04 2.97 0.99
C LEU A 173 1.03 2.96 -0.17
N LEU A 174 0.58 3.22 -1.41
CA LEU A 174 1.45 3.34 -2.58
C LEU A 174 2.42 4.51 -2.48
N PHE A 175 2.00 5.63 -1.91
CA PHE A 175 2.89 6.76 -1.68
C PHE A 175 3.99 6.43 -0.66
N LEU A 176 3.64 5.70 0.39
CA LEU A 176 4.58 5.34 1.47
C LEU A 176 5.48 4.16 1.09
N ALA A 177 5.03 3.23 0.24
CA ALA A 177 5.76 2.00 -0.06
C ALA A 177 7.21 2.25 -0.51
N PRO A 178 7.53 3.19 -1.42
CA PRO A 178 8.88 3.37 -1.94
C PRO A 178 9.91 3.84 -0.92
N ILE A 179 9.46 4.41 0.20
CA ILE A 179 10.34 4.71 1.34
C ILE A 179 11.10 3.45 1.79
N LEU A 180 10.44 2.29 1.73
CA LEU A 180 11.01 1.01 2.13
C LEU A 180 12.03 0.45 1.11
N LEU A 181 12.14 1.06 -0.08
CA LEU A 181 13.17 0.73 -1.05
C LEU A 181 14.53 1.39 -0.72
N VAL A 182 14.55 2.43 0.12
CA VAL A 182 15.79 3.10 0.53
C VAL A 182 16.66 2.11 1.32
N LYS A 183 17.95 1.99 0.94
CA LYS A 183 18.89 1.10 1.62
C LYS A 183 19.21 1.61 3.03
N PRO A 184 19.44 0.73 4.03
CA PRO A 184 19.77 1.13 5.40
C PRO A 184 20.92 2.14 5.49
N ASP A 185 21.99 1.97 4.71
CA ASP A 185 23.16 2.86 4.73
C ASP A 185 22.79 4.29 4.27
N LYS A 186 21.95 4.40 3.23
CA LYS A 186 21.41 5.68 2.76
C LYS A 186 20.46 6.30 3.78
N VAL A 187 19.68 5.50 4.52
CA VAL A 187 18.79 6.02 5.56
C VAL A 187 19.60 6.77 6.63
N GLU A 188 20.77 6.27 7.03
CA GLU A 188 21.62 6.92 8.03
C GLU A 188 22.18 8.25 7.50
N GLU A 189 22.66 8.27 6.25
CA GLU A 189 23.12 9.49 5.57
C GLU A 189 21.99 10.54 5.46
N LEU A 190 20.78 10.12 5.09
CA LEU A 190 19.65 11.01 4.91
C LEU A 190 19.10 11.58 6.22
N LYS A 191 19.29 10.88 7.36
CA LYS A 191 18.92 11.37 8.69
C LYS A 191 19.88 12.44 9.20
N ALA A 192 21.17 12.28 8.90
CA ALA A 192 22.25 13.19 9.31
C ALA A 192 22.19 14.57 8.62
N ARG A 193 21.48 14.70 7.48
CA ARG A 193 21.25 15.96 6.74
C ARG A 193 19.89 16.61 7.08
#